data_AF-A0A5B7JEN8-F1
#
_entry.id   AF-A0A5B7JEN8-F1
#
_cell.length_a   1.000
_cell.length_b   1.000
_cell.length_c   1.000
_cell.angle_alpha   90.00
_cell.angle_beta   90.00
_cell.angle_gamma   90.00
#
_symmetry.space_group_name_H-M   'P 1'
#
loop_
_entity.id
_entity.type
_entity.pdbx_description
1 polymer ?
#
loop_
_entity_poly.entity_id
_entity_poly.type
_entity_poly.pdbx_seq_one_letter_code
_entity_poly.pdbx_strand_id
1 'polypeptide(L)'
;MSAIFFHDEEQKHLAEKTLEEKQKTSSQHIKTSILPFKEFYDAEDYHQKYQLQRHHALVNALDLEPGEELIKSHVAARINGYVGGYGTLSNYDKEWKTWGITDKMAQYIREEVAASA
;
A
#
# COMPACT_ATOMS: atom_id res chain seq x y z
N MET A 1 -18.38 2.57 -3.67
CA MET A 1 -18.36 1.99 -5.02
C MET A 1 -17.15 1.07 -5.13
N SER A 2 -17.22 -0.04 -5.87
CA SER A 2 -16.08 -0.92 -6.15
C SER A 2 -15.80 -0.90 -7.65
N ALA A 3 -14.54 -0.70 -8.05
CA ALA A 3 -14.16 -0.61 -9.45
C ALA A 3 -12.71 -1.08 -9.68
N ILE A 4 -12.46 -1.57 -10.89
CA ILE A 4 -11.14 -1.84 -11.47
C ILE A 4 -11.03 -1.00 -12.73
N PHE A 5 -9.99 -0.16 -12.83
CA PHE A 5 -9.70 0.66 -14.00
C PHE A 5 -8.57 0.01 -14.80
N PHE A 6 -8.86 -0.48 -16.00
CA PHE A 6 -7.86 -1.16 -16.84
C PHE A 6 -7.19 -0.18 -17.81
N HIS A 7 -5.90 -0.39 -18.05
CA HIS A 7 -5.11 0.41 -19.00
C HIS A 7 -4.97 -0.25 -20.39
N ASP A 8 -5.18 -1.57 -20.46
CA ASP A 8 -5.05 -2.37 -21.68
C ASP A 8 -6.05 -3.55 -21.68
N GLU A 9 -6.16 -4.24 -22.82
CA GLU A 9 -7.07 -5.39 -22.97
C GLU A 9 -6.63 -6.61 -22.16
N GLU A 10 -5.35 -6.76 -21.83
CA GLU A 10 -4.87 -7.88 -21.01
C GLU A 10 -5.38 -7.74 -19.57
N GLN A 11 -5.23 -6.55 -18.98
CA GLN A 11 -5.76 -6.22 -17.66
C GLN A 11 -7.28 -6.37 -17.61
N LYS A 12 -7.98 -5.91 -18.65
CA LYS A 12 -9.44 -6.09 -18.77
C LYS A 12 -9.82 -7.56 -18.77
N HIS A 13 -9.19 -8.36 -19.63
CA HIS A 13 -9.48 -9.79 -19.73
C HIS A 13 -9.20 -10.53 -18.40
N LEU A 14 -8.09 -10.23 -17.74
CA LEU A 14 -7.75 -10.81 -16.43
C LEU A 14 -8.77 -10.40 -15.35
N ALA A 15 -9.21 -9.14 -15.34
CA ALA A 15 -10.22 -8.66 -14.40
C ALA A 15 -11.58 -9.33 -14.63
N GLU A 16 -12.04 -9.46 -15.89
CA GLU A 16 -13.29 -10.12 -16.24
C GLU A 16 -13.26 -11.61 -15.87
N LYS A 17 -12.18 -12.30 -16.24
CA LYS A 17 -11.99 -13.73 -15.91
C LYS A 17 -12.03 -13.98 -14.40
N THR A 18 -11.28 -13.20 -13.63
CA THR A 18 -11.23 -13.37 -12.17
C THR A 18 -12.54 -12.97 -11.49
N LEU A 19 -13.28 -12.01 -12.03
CA LEU A 19 -14.62 -11.66 -11.59
C LEU A 19 -15.59 -12.84 -11.79
N GLU A 20 -15.59 -13.47 -12.97
CA GLU A 20 -16.41 -14.66 -13.26
C GLU A 20 -16.05 -15.84 -12.34
N GLU A 21 -14.75 -16.12 -12.18
CA GLU A 21 -14.26 -17.18 -11.29
C GLU A 21 -14.68 -16.93 -9.83
N LYS A 22 -14.55 -15.69 -9.36
CA LYS A 22 -14.94 -15.33 -8.00
C LYS A 22 -16.45 -15.37 -7.82
N GLN A 23 -17.23 -14.94 -8.81
CA GLN A 23 -18.69 -14.95 -8.77
C GLN A 23 -19.24 -16.37 -8.60
N LYS A 24 -18.61 -17.40 -9.18
CA LYS A 24 -19.00 -18.81 -9.02
C LYS A 24 -18.94 -19.30 -7.56
N THR A 25 -18.05 -18.73 -6.75
CA THR A 25 -17.89 -19.10 -5.33
C THR A 25 -18.53 -18.12 -4.37
N SER A 26 -19.06 -17.00 -4.87
CA SER A 26 -19.69 -15.96 -4.06
C SER A 26 -21.19 -16.20 -3.98
N SER A 27 -21.74 -16.21 -2.75
CA SER A 27 -23.17 -16.30 -2.50
C SER A 27 -23.93 -15.02 -2.90
N GLN A 28 -23.22 -13.89 -2.97
CA GLN A 28 -23.76 -12.59 -3.38
C GLN A 28 -23.25 -12.20 -4.76
N HIS A 29 -24.05 -11.41 -5.47
CA HIS A 29 -23.63 -10.84 -6.73
C HIS A 29 -22.56 -9.76 -6.51
N ILE A 30 -21.41 -9.91 -7.19
CA ILE A 30 -20.29 -8.99 -7.11
C ILE A 30 -20.57 -7.79 -8.01
N LYS A 31 -20.58 -6.59 -7.41
CA LYS A 31 -20.92 -5.33 -8.11
C LYS A 31 -19.71 -4.53 -8.59
N THR A 32 -18.51 -5.13 -8.60
CA THR A 32 -17.28 -4.46 -9.03
C THR A 32 -17.38 -4.10 -10.52
N SER A 33 -17.22 -2.82 -10.84
CA SER A 33 -17.23 -2.34 -12.23
C SER A 33 -15.85 -2.49 -12.86
N ILE A 34 -15.76 -2.97 -14.10
CA ILE A 34 -14.53 -3.03 -14.89
C ILE A 34 -14.62 -1.94 -15.95
N LEU A 35 -13.85 -0.88 -15.81
CA LEU A 35 -13.98 0.35 -16.58
C LEU A 35 -12.63 0.72 -17.22
N PRO A 36 -12.62 1.33 -18.42
CA PRO A 36 -11.37 1.85 -18.97
C PRO A 36 -10.84 2.96 -18.08
N PHE A 37 -9.54 2.94 -17.82
CA PHE A 37 -8.84 4.06 -17.20
C PHE A 37 -9.00 5.31 -18.08
N LYS A 38 -9.21 6.47 -17.44
CA LYS A 38 -9.28 7.77 -18.12
C LYS A 38 -8.20 8.70 -17.58
N GLU A 39 -8.43 9.20 -16.38
CA GLU A 39 -7.55 10.13 -15.70
C GLU A 39 -7.55 9.80 -14.20
N PHE A 40 -6.40 10.01 -13.58
CA PHE A 40 -6.22 9.86 -12.13
C PHE A 40 -5.74 11.20 -11.60
N TYR A 41 -6.47 11.73 -10.63
CA TYR A 41 -6.09 12.93 -9.90
C TYR A 41 -5.53 12.48 -8.56
N ASP A 42 -4.28 12.84 -8.30
CA ASP A 42 -3.67 12.58 -7.00
C ASP A 42 -4.49 13.29 -5.91
N ALA A 43 -4.76 12.57 -4.83
CA ALA A 43 -5.29 13.16 -3.61
C ALA A 43 -4.23 14.03 -2.93
N GLU A 44 -4.69 14.95 -2.07
CA GLU A 44 -3.83 15.87 -1.32
C GLU A 44 -2.72 15.14 -0.53
N ASP A 45 -1.59 15.79 -0.33
CA ASP A 45 -0.38 15.17 0.22
C ASP A 45 -0.60 14.48 1.57
N TYR A 46 -1.46 15.03 2.42
CA TYR A 46 -1.76 14.45 3.75
C TYR A 46 -2.50 13.11 3.67
N HIS A 47 -3.11 12.77 2.52
CA HIS A 47 -3.72 11.46 2.28
C HIS A 47 -2.68 10.38 1.90
N GLN A 48 -1.50 10.78 1.42
CA GLN A 48 -0.51 9.88 0.86
C GLN A 48 0.32 9.21 1.98
N LYS A 49 0.45 7.88 1.96
CA LYS A 49 1.16 7.14 3.02
C LYS A 49 0.71 7.54 4.44
N TYR A 50 -0.60 7.71 4.62
CA TYR A 50 -1.21 8.29 5.82
C TYR A 50 -0.73 7.68 7.14
N GLN A 51 -0.56 6.35 7.20
CA GLN A 51 -0.10 5.71 8.44
C GLN A 51 1.33 6.09 8.75
N LEU A 52 2.23 6.09 7.77
CA LEU A 52 3.61 6.56 7.94
C LEU A 52 3.66 8.04 8.35
N GLN A 53 2.84 8.91 7.73
CA GLN A 53 2.83 10.34 8.06
C GLN A 53 2.46 10.65 9.52
N ARG A 54 1.74 9.75 10.20
CA ARG A 54 1.43 9.88 11.63
C ARG A 54 2.66 9.68 12.54
N HIS A 55 3.73 9.08 12.01
CA HIS A 55 5.01 8.90 12.70
C HIS A 55 6.01 10.00 12.28
N HIS A 56 5.74 11.26 12.65
CA HIS A 56 6.54 12.43 12.22
C HIS A 56 8.05 12.26 12.43
N ALA A 57 8.47 11.67 13.55
CA ALA A 57 9.89 11.42 13.83
C ALA A 57 10.53 10.44 12.82
N LEU A 58 9.76 9.44 12.36
CA LEU A 58 10.22 8.48 11.37
C LEU A 58 10.28 9.10 9.98
N VAL A 59 9.28 9.89 9.59
CA VAL A 59 9.26 10.64 8.32
C VAL A 59 10.47 11.57 8.23
N ASN A 60 10.71 12.38 9.27
CA ASN A 60 11.88 13.25 9.33
C ASN A 60 13.20 12.48 9.26
N ALA A 61 13.27 11.31 9.92
CA ALA A 61 14.48 10.50 9.90
C ALA A 61 14.73 9.85 8.53
N LEU A 62 13.67 9.55 7.78
CA LEU A 62 13.76 9.06 6.40
C LEU A 62 14.11 10.16 5.39
N ASP A 63 14.18 11.43 5.82
CA ASP A 63 14.40 12.60 4.96
C ASP A 63 13.37 12.65 3.81
N LEU A 64 12.11 12.37 4.14
CA LEU A 64 10.99 12.39 3.21
C LEU A 64 10.01 13.48 3.60
N GLU A 65 9.59 14.28 2.63
CA GLU A 65 8.52 15.27 2.80
C GLU A 65 7.24 14.82 2.07
N PRO A 66 6.05 15.23 2.53
CA PRO A 66 4.82 15.02 1.78
C PRO A 66 4.94 15.59 0.36
N GLY A 67 4.56 14.79 -0.64
CA GLY A 67 4.69 15.12 -2.05
C GLY A 67 5.19 13.94 -2.88
N GLU A 68 5.71 14.26 -4.07
CA GLU A 68 6.04 13.27 -5.12
C GLU A 68 7.04 12.19 -4.66
N GLU A 69 8.05 12.54 -3.87
CA GLU A 69 9.06 11.61 -3.38
C GLU A 69 8.46 10.56 -2.43
N LEU A 70 7.61 11.00 -1.48
CA LEU A 70 6.88 10.12 -0.57
C LEU A 70 5.87 9.23 -1.31
N ILE A 71 5.23 9.77 -2.35
CA ILE A 71 4.29 9.01 -3.19
C ILE A 71 5.01 7.88 -3.91
N LYS A 72 6.16 8.17 -4.55
CA LYS A 72 6.92 7.21 -5.38
C LYS A 72 7.82 6.26 -4.59
N SER A 73 8.12 6.57 -3.32
CA SER A 73 9.02 5.74 -2.51
C SER A 73 8.43 4.35 -2.19
N HIS A 74 9.09 3.30 -2.71
CA HIS A 74 8.78 1.91 -2.40
C HIS A 74 8.95 1.62 -0.90
N VAL A 75 10.03 2.13 -0.29
CA VAL A 75 10.32 1.97 1.14
C VAL A 75 9.21 2.61 1.97
N ALA A 76 8.79 3.83 1.64
CA ALA A 76 7.67 4.50 2.32
C ALA A 76 6.37 3.69 2.19
N ALA A 77 6.11 3.06 1.04
CA ALA A 77 4.96 2.19 0.86
C ALA A 77 5.00 0.95 1.77
N ARG A 78 6.17 0.29 1.88
CA ARG A 78 6.35 -0.86 2.78
C ARG A 78 6.15 -0.45 4.23
N ILE A 79 6.85 0.59 4.68
CA ILE A 79 6.77 1.07 6.07
C ILE A 79 5.34 1.47 6.41
N ASN A 80 4.65 2.23 5.54
CA ASN A 80 3.24 2.60 5.72
C ASN A 80 2.33 1.36 5.91
N GLY A 81 2.57 0.28 5.16
CA GLY A 81 1.85 -0.97 5.34
C GLY A 81 2.09 -1.57 6.73
N TYR A 82 3.36 -1.70 7.13
CA TYR A 82 3.75 -2.30 8.40
C TYR A 82 3.21 -1.53 9.62
N VAL A 83 3.43 -0.21 9.68
CA VAL A 83 2.91 0.61 10.79
C VAL A 83 1.38 0.75 10.73
N GLY A 84 0.77 0.44 9.58
CA GLY A 84 -0.68 0.33 9.41
C GLY A 84 -1.27 -1.02 9.82
N GLY A 85 -0.47 -1.96 10.34
CA GLY A 85 -0.91 -3.30 10.75
C GLY A 85 -0.97 -4.33 9.62
N TYR A 86 -0.40 -4.04 8.45
CA TYR A 86 -0.37 -4.96 7.32
C TYR A 86 1.00 -5.63 7.20
N GLY A 87 1.03 -6.94 7.44
CA GLY A 87 2.23 -7.77 7.41
C GLY A 87 2.52 -8.42 8.78
N THR A 88 3.53 -9.30 8.83
CA THR A 88 3.97 -9.91 10.09
C THR A 88 5.38 -9.45 10.46
N LEU A 89 5.75 -9.60 11.75
CA LEU A 89 7.13 -9.41 12.20
C LEU A 89 8.12 -10.27 11.38
N SER A 90 7.73 -11.49 11.01
CA SER A 90 8.57 -12.36 10.18
C SER A 90 8.78 -11.81 8.77
N ASN A 91 7.75 -11.20 8.15
CA ASN A 91 7.91 -10.52 6.86
C ASN A 91 8.83 -9.31 7.02
N TYR A 92 8.58 -8.50 8.05
CA TYR A 92 9.35 -7.31 8.33
C TYR A 92 10.86 -7.62 8.50
N ASP A 93 11.19 -8.56 9.37
CA ASP A 93 12.58 -8.95 9.71
C ASP A 93 13.38 -9.48 8.49
N LYS A 94 12.69 -9.97 7.46
CA LYS A 94 13.30 -10.43 6.19
C LYS A 94 13.56 -9.30 5.20
N GLU A 95 12.74 -8.26 5.22
CA GLU A 95 12.72 -7.25 4.16
C GLU A 95 13.49 -5.98 4.51
N TRP A 96 13.40 -5.51 5.75
CA TRP A 96 13.84 -4.14 6.09
C TRP A 96 15.32 -3.87 5.79
N LYS A 97 16.15 -4.92 5.80
CA LYS A 97 17.60 -4.85 5.55
C LYS A 97 17.96 -4.35 4.14
N THR A 98 17.04 -4.39 3.18
CA THR A 98 17.26 -3.89 1.82
C THR A 98 16.80 -2.45 1.62
N TRP A 99 16.19 -1.83 2.63
CA TRP A 99 15.56 -0.51 2.50
C TRP A 99 16.48 0.67 2.76
N GLY A 100 17.74 0.42 3.14
CA GLY A 100 18.71 1.50 3.42
C GLY A 100 18.38 2.31 4.68
N ILE A 101 17.53 1.80 5.57
CA ILE A 101 17.19 2.43 6.85
C ILE A 101 18.20 2.05 7.94
N THR A 102 18.32 2.88 8.97
CA THR A 102 19.19 2.61 10.13
C THR A 102 18.58 1.55 11.05
N ASP A 103 19.41 0.86 11.84
CA ASP A 103 18.93 -0.09 12.86
C ASP A 103 17.96 0.56 13.85
N LYS A 104 18.16 1.85 14.18
CA LYS A 104 17.27 2.58 15.08
C LYS A 104 15.87 2.77 14.48
N MET A 105 15.80 3.15 13.19
CA MET A 105 14.52 3.20 12.47
C MET A 105 13.90 1.82 12.40
N ALA A 106 14.72 0.80 12.12
CA ALA A 106 14.24 -0.56 11.98
C ALA A 106 13.65 -1.10 13.28
N GLN A 107 14.30 -0.83 14.41
CA GLN A 107 13.81 -1.18 15.75
C GLN A 107 12.49 -0.47 16.06
N TYR A 108 12.40 0.83 15.77
CA TYR A 108 11.17 1.59 15.98
C TYR A 108 9.99 1.02 15.18
N ILE A 109 10.16 0.78 13.87
CA ILE A 109 9.10 0.20 13.02
C ILE A 109 8.71 -1.19 13.54
N ARG A 110 9.69 -2.00 13.98
CA ARG A 110 9.43 -3.33 14.51
C ARG A 110 8.55 -3.30 15.76
N GLU A 111 8.75 -2.32 16.64
CA GLU A 111 7.93 -2.11 17.85
C GLU A 111 6.49 -1.73 17.48
N GLU A 112 6.30 -0.83 16.49
CA GLU A 112 4.97 -0.46 15.99
C GLU A 112 4.23 -1.66 15.35
N VAL A 113 4.95 -2.50 14.61
CA VAL A 113 4.40 -3.75 14.05
C VAL A 113 3.98 -4.73 15.15
N ALA A 114 4.78 -4.86 16.21
CA ALA A 114 4.46 -5.74 17.33
C ALA A 114 3.27 -5.23 18.15
N ALA A 115 3.12 -3.91 18.28
CA ALA A 115 2.00 -3.28 18.99
C ALA A 115 0.67 -3.37 18.24
N SER A 116 0.71 -3.56 16.92
CA SER A 116 -0.46 -3.63 16.04
C SER A 116 -0.95 -5.07 15.77
N ALA A 117 -0.28 -6.08 16.32
CA ALA A 117 -0.56 -7.51 16.14
C ALA A 117 -1.40 -8.08 17.29
#